data_AF-A0A530BN86-F1
#
_entry.id   AF-A0A530BN86-F1
#
_cell.length_a   1.000
_cell.length_b   1.000
_cell.length_c   1.000
_cell.angle_alpha   90.00
_cell.angle_beta   90.00
_cell.angle_gamma   90.00
#
_symmetry.space_group_name_H-M   'P 1'
#
loop_
_entity.id
_entity.type
_entity.pdbx_description
1 polymer ?
#
loop_
_entity_poly.entity_id
_entity_poly.type
_entity_poly.pdbx_seq_one_letter_code
_entity_poly.pdbx_strand_id
1 'polypeptide(L)'
;MRSIVLAAAMSIALPAAALAGPASNAVKFFYVPEVKFEADAKYRDRFTQPVTKLFELNDKAQKEKPDEVSCIDFDPGLDAQDFDQKTVSKTLKLAET
;
A
#
# COMPACT_ATOMS: atom_id res chain seq x y z
N MET A 1 -1.72 37.90 -31.34
CA MET A 1 -1.78 36.44 -31.57
C MET A 1 -0.81 35.64 -30.70
N ARG A 2 0.49 35.99 -30.62
CA ARG A 2 1.47 35.27 -29.77
C ARG A 2 1.07 35.12 -28.29
N SER A 3 0.52 36.17 -27.67
CA SER A 3 0.14 36.14 -26.25
C SER A 3 -1.09 35.26 -25.96
N ILE A 4 -2.00 35.11 -26.94
CA ILE A 4 -3.19 34.26 -26.82
C ILE A 4 -2.78 32.79 -26.91
N VAL A 5 -1.82 32.47 -27.77
CA VAL A 5 -1.27 31.10 -27.90
C VAL A 5 -0.48 30.70 -26.64
N LEU A 6 0.30 31.62 -26.05
CA LEU A 6 1.00 31.36 -24.79
C LEU A 6 0.04 31.14 -23.61
N ALA A 7 -1.02 31.97 -23.51
CA ALA A 7 -2.03 31.82 -22.47
C ALA A 7 -2.78 30.49 -22.60
N ALA A 8 -3.15 30.10 -23.83
CA ALA A 8 -3.81 28.83 -24.10
C ALA A 8 -2.92 27.62 -23.73
N ALA A 9 -1.61 27.68 -23.98
CA ALA A 9 -0.68 26.61 -23.62
C ALA A 9 -0.49 26.47 -22.09
N MET A 10 -0.51 27.57 -21.34
CA MET A 10 -0.46 27.53 -19.87
C MET A 10 -1.72 26.96 -19.23
N SER A 11 -2.90 27.15 -19.85
CA SER A 11 -4.18 26.62 -19.34
C SER A 11 -4.23 25.08 -19.34
N ILE A 12 -3.48 24.43 -20.23
CA ILE A 12 -3.43 22.96 -20.36
C ILE A 12 -2.32 22.36 -19.46
N ALA A 13 -1.38 23.19 -19.01
CA ALA A 13 -0.26 22.79 -18.16
C ALA A 13 -0.56 22.88 -16.66
N LEU A 14 -1.77 23.30 -16.26
CA LEU A 14 -2.19 23.26 -14.87
C LEU A 14 -2.34 21.78 -14.47
N PRO A 15 -1.52 21.27 -13.52
CA PRO A 15 -1.69 19.91 -13.04
C PRO A 15 -3.12 19.80 -12.52
N ALA A 16 -3.89 18.86 -13.07
CA ALA A 16 -5.20 18.53 -12.55
C ALA A 16 -5.03 18.29 -11.04
N ALA A 17 -5.85 18.95 -10.23
CA ALA A 17 -5.80 18.79 -8.79
C ALA A 17 -5.88 17.30 -8.46
N ALA A 18 -4.78 16.72 -7.98
CA ALA A 18 -4.72 15.34 -7.55
C ALA A 18 -5.48 15.23 -6.23
N LEU A 19 -6.79 15.02 -6.33
CA LEU A 19 -7.62 14.73 -5.18
C LEU A 19 -7.32 13.30 -4.76
N ALA A 20 -6.94 13.13 -3.49
CA ALA A 20 -6.90 11.80 -2.90
C ALA A 20 -8.31 11.19 -3.04
N GLY A 21 -8.38 9.98 -3.59
CA GLY A 21 -9.62 9.22 -3.61
C GLY A 21 -10.07 8.84 -2.19
N PRO A 22 -11.18 8.08 -2.06
CA PRO A 22 -11.58 7.51 -0.78
C PRO A 22 -10.42 6.78 -0.10
N ALA A 23 -10.32 6.90 1.24
CA ALA A 23 -9.27 6.22 2.02
C ALA A 23 -9.24 4.71 1.77
N SER A 24 -10.41 4.12 1.48
CA SER A 24 -10.54 2.73 1.10
C SER A 24 -9.80 2.32 -0.15
N ASN A 25 -9.51 3.22 -1.09
CA ASN A 25 -8.67 2.90 -2.23
C ASN A 25 -7.24 2.57 -1.80
N ALA A 26 -6.75 3.19 -0.73
CA ALA A 26 -5.44 2.87 -0.16
C ALA A 26 -5.44 1.49 0.50
N VAL A 27 -6.52 1.16 1.23
CA VAL A 27 -6.64 -0.12 1.95
C VAL A 27 -6.97 -1.28 1.02
N LYS A 28 -7.99 -1.16 0.16
CA LYS A 28 -8.44 -2.19 -0.79
C LYS A 28 -7.30 -2.71 -1.67
N PHE A 29 -6.31 -1.88 -1.96
CA PHE A 29 -5.11 -2.30 -2.68
C PHE A 29 -4.50 -3.59 -2.11
N PHE A 30 -4.49 -3.78 -0.80
CA PHE A 30 -3.88 -4.96 -0.16
C PHE A 30 -4.77 -6.21 -0.19
N TYR A 31 -6.05 -6.06 -0.51
CA TYR A 31 -7.03 -7.14 -0.44
C TYR A 31 -7.52 -7.63 -1.81
N VAL A 32 -7.45 -6.78 -2.85
CA VAL A 32 -7.99 -7.10 -4.18
C VAL A 32 -7.00 -6.76 -5.32
N PRO A 33 -7.01 -7.53 -6.42
CA PRO A 33 -7.77 -8.77 -6.65
C PRO A 33 -7.23 -10.00 -5.89
N GLU A 34 -5.98 -9.91 -5.42
CA GLU A 34 -5.30 -10.91 -4.61
C GLU A 34 -4.71 -10.22 -3.38
N VAL A 35 -4.54 -10.98 -2.30
CA VAL A 35 -4.00 -10.45 -1.05
C VAL A 35 -2.53 -10.13 -1.27
N LYS A 36 -2.11 -8.96 -0.83
CA LYS A 36 -0.73 -8.48 -0.94
C LYS A 36 -0.18 -8.29 0.46
N PHE A 37 0.93 -8.95 0.72
CA PHE A 37 1.63 -8.85 1.98
C PHE A 37 2.12 -7.42 2.24
N GLU A 38 1.59 -6.76 3.28
CA GLU A 38 1.83 -5.35 3.58
C GLU A 38 3.30 -5.03 3.85
N ALA A 39 4.05 -5.97 4.43
CA ALA A 39 5.45 -5.76 4.79
C ALA A 39 6.44 -5.98 3.63
N ASP A 40 5.96 -6.39 2.45
CA ASP A 40 6.79 -6.51 1.26
C ASP A 40 7.45 -5.16 0.93
N ALA A 41 8.77 -5.21 0.68
CA ALA A 41 9.58 -4.02 0.42
C ALA A 41 9.03 -3.14 -0.72
N LYS A 42 8.38 -3.74 -1.73
CA LYS A 42 7.83 -2.99 -2.88
C LYS A 42 6.60 -2.14 -2.54
N TYR A 43 5.96 -2.34 -1.38
CA TYR A 43 4.76 -1.60 -0.98
C TYR A 43 5.00 -0.57 0.12
N ARG A 44 6.26 -0.38 0.56
CA ARG A 44 6.61 0.51 1.67
C ARG A 44 6.30 1.98 1.41
N ASP A 45 6.25 2.39 0.14
CA ASP A 45 5.87 3.74 -0.29
C ASP A 45 4.39 4.07 -0.03
N ARG A 46 3.56 3.06 0.25
CA ARG A 46 2.15 3.23 0.64
C ARG A 46 1.95 3.52 2.12
N PHE A 47 3.01 3.43 2.92
CA PHE A 47 2.97 3.63 4.35
C PHE A 47 3.73 4.90 4.75
N THR A 48 3.34 5.44 5.90
CA THR A 48 4.00 6.56 6.56
C THR A 48 4.53 6.12 7.93
N GLN A 49 5.26 7.01 8.62
CA GLN A 49 5.60 6.75 10.01
C GLN A 49 4.32 6.71 10.88
N PRO A 50 4.25 5.81 11.89
CA PRO A 50 5.35 4.99 12.43
C PRO A 50 5.61 3.66 11.71
N VAL A 51 4.75 3.25 10.76
CA VAL A 51 4.76 1.90 10.17
C VAL A 51 6.06 1.60 9.42
N THR A 52 6.58 2.55 8.63
CA THR A 52 7.84 2.36 7.90
C THR A 52 9.01 2.03 8.82
N LYS A 53 9.05 2.62 10.02
CA LYS A 53 10.07 2.33 11.04
C LYS A 53 9.93 0.92 11.61
N LEU A 54 8.71 0.39 11.72
CA LEU A 54 8.49 -0.98 12.17
C LEU A 54 9.01 -1.99 11.14
N PHE A 55 8.83 -1.72 9.84
CA PHE A 55 9.42 -2.56 8.78
C PHE A 55 10.95 -2.55 8.81
N GLU A 56 11.57 -1.38 9.01
CA GLU A 56 13.03 -1.27 9.15
C GLU A 56 13.56 -2.06 10.36
N LEU A 57 12.85 -2.01 11.49
CA LEU A 57 13.20 -2.77 12.68
C LEU A 57 13.04 -4.28 12.44
N ASN A 58 11.98 -4.71 11.74
CA ASN A 58 11.77 -6.11 11.38
C ASN A 58 12.90 -6.64 10.48
N ASP A 59 13.26 -5.90 9.43
CA ASP A 59 14.36 -6.26 8.54
C ASP A 59 15.70 -6.35 9.28
N LYS A 60 15.94 -5.40 10.20
CA LYS A 60 17.15 -5.38 11.01
C LYS A 60 17.22 -6.62 11.91
N ALA A 61 16.12 -6.96 12.57
CA ALA A 61 16.02 -8.15 13.41
C ALA A 61 16.30 -9.43 12.61
N GLN A 62 15.71 -9.57 11.41
CA GLN A 62 15.95 -10.72 10.53
C GLN A 62 17.43 -10.85 10.11
N LYS A 63 18.13 -9.73 9.89
CA LYS A 63 19.55 -9.74 9.52
C LYS A 63 20.47 -10.04 10.69
N GLU A 64 20.17 -9.48 11.86
CA GLU A 64 21.02 -9.62 13.05
C GLU A 64 20.79 -10.94 13.80
N LYS A 65 19.59 -11.51 13.68
CA LYS A 65 19.16 -12.70 14.41
C LYS A 65 18.33 -13.64 13.51
N PRO A 66 18.96 -14.30 12.53
CA PRO A 66 18.26 -15.11 11.53
C PRO A 66 17.56 -16.35 12.12
N ASP A 67 17.99 -16.82 13.29
CA ASP A 67 17.41 -17.99 13.97
C ASP A 67 16.19 -17.63 14.83
N GLU A 68 15.91 -16.33 15.06
CA GLU A 68 14.73 -15.86 15.78
C GLU A 68 13.59 -15.57 14.79
N VAL A 69 12.36 -15.89 15.19
CA VAL A 69 11.17 -15.53 14.42
C VAL A 69 11.05 -14.01 14.38
N SER A 70 10.89 -13.45 13.17
CA SER A 70 10.74 -12.02 12.98
C SER A 70 9.42 -11.50 13.54
N CYS A 71 9.38 -10.23 13.93
CA CYS A 71 8.17 -9.60 14.49
C CYS A 71 6.96 -9.66 13.53
N ILE A 72 7.23 -9.68 12.22
CA ILE A 72 6.23 -9.88 11.17
C ILE A 72 6.51 -11.25 10.54
N ASP A 73 5.81 -12.27 11.01
CA ASP A 73 5.82 -13.65 10.51
C ASP A 73 4.42 -14.12 10.05
N PHE A 74 3.44 -13.21 10.03
CA PHE A 74 2.06 -13.42 9.60
C PHE A 74 1.62 -12.28 8.67
N ASP A 75 0.61 -12.52 7.84
CA ASP A 75 -0.05 -11.51 7.01
C ASP A 75 -0.90 -10.57 7.90
N PRO A 76 -0.50 -9.30 8.08
CA PRO A 76 -1.18 -8.41 9.00
C PRO A 76 -2.59 -8.03 8.55
N GLY A 77 -2.85 -8.00 7.24
CA GLY A 77 -4.18 -7.69 6.71
C GLY A 77 -5.20 -8.79 6.96
N LEU A 78 -4.75 -10.04 6.98
CA LEU A 78 -5.61 -11.21 7.23
C LEU A 78 -5.54 -11.75 8.66
N ASP A 79 -4.58 -11.29 9.48
CA ASP A 79 -4.29 -11.84 10.81
C ASP A 79 -4.07 -13.36 10.75
N ALA A 80 -3.29 -13.80 9.77
CA ALA A 80 -3.07 -15.22 9.47
C ALA A 80 -1.63 -15.50 9.03
N GLN A 81 -1.05 -16.62 9.47
CA GLN A 81 0.28 -17.06 9.03
C GLN A 81 0.25 -17.75 7.65
N ASP A 82 -0.84 -18.43 7.33
CA ASP A 82 -1.06 -19.10 6.04
C ASP A 82 -2.55 -19.04 5.68
N PHE A 83 -2.87 -18.93 4.40
CA PHE A 83 -4.23 -18.85 3.89
C PHE A 83 -4.35 -19.37 2.46
N ASP A 84 -5.49 -19.97 2.14
CA ASP A 84 -5.82 -20.32 0.75
C ASP A 84 -6.35 -19.09 0.01
N GLN A 85 -5.53 -18.54 -0.90
CA GLN A 85 -5.90 -17.37 -1.71
C GLN A 85 -7.22 -17.58 -2.45
N LYS A 86 -7.53 -18.80 -2.92
CA LYS A 86 -8.80 -19.09 -3.61
C LYS A 86 -10.00 -18.95 -2.69
N THR A 87 -9.88 -19.39 -1.45
CA THR A 87 -10.92 -19.23 -0.43
C THR A 87 -11.10 -17.76 -0.10
N VAL A 88 -10.02 -17.05 0.20
CA VAL A 88 -10.08 -15.60 0.49
C VAL A 88 -10.73 -14.84 -0.66
N SER A 89 -10.28 -15.04 -1.90
CA SER A 89 -10.87 -14.36 -3.06
C SER A 89 -12.36 -14.65 -3.26
N LYS A 90 -12.87 -15.80 -2.80
CA LYS A 90 -14.30 -16.17 -2.89
C LYS A 90 -15.14 -15.62 -1.74
N THR A 91 -14.56 -15.51 -0.54
CA THR A 91 -15.32 -15.25 0.69
C THR A 91 -15.09 -13.87 1.29
N LEU A 92 -14.03 -13.16 0.89
CA LEU A 92 -13.68 -11.85 1.42
C LEU A 92 -14.77 -10.83 1.08
N LYS A 93 -15.24 -10.13 2.11
CA LYS A 93 -16.20 -9.03 2.01
C LYS A 93 -15.59 -7.80 2.66
N LEU A 94 -15.40 -6.74 1.87
CA LEU A 94 -14.88 -5.47 2.35
C LEU A 94 -16.05 -4.49 2.53
N ALA A 95 -16.09 -3.81 3.67
CA ALA A 95 -17.08 -2.78 3.95
C ALA A 95 -16.37 -1.52 4.47
N GLU A 96 -16.79 -0.37 3.97
CA GLU A 96 -16.46 0.93 4.55
C GLU A 96 -17.65 1.33 5.40
N THR A 97 -17.57 1.14 6.71
CA THR A 97 -18.52 1.74 7.66
C THR A 97 -18.31 3.24 7.78
#